data_AF-A0A328ESA5-F1
#
_entry.id   AF-A0A328ESA5-F1
#
_cell.length_a   1.000
_cell.length_b   1.000
_cell.length_c   1.000
_cell.angle_alpha   90.00
_cell.angle_beta   90.00
_cell.angle_gamma   90.00
#
_symmetry.space_group_name_H-M   'P 1'
#
loop_
_entity.id
_entity.type
_entity.pdbx_description
1 polymer ?
#
loop_
_entity_poly.entity_id
_entity_poly.type
_entity_poly.pdbx_seq_one_letter_code
_entity_poly.pdbx_strand_id
1 'polypeptide(L)' 'MMSRQMGQAPPEVRDAVARVEVVIKKGERDFELRMSHSDSSKVEEMTKQSIESWVDLLSRGFQAVGYKVKIYE' A
#
# COMPACT_ATOMS: atom_id res chain seq x y z
N MET A 1 -3.92 10.52 3.95
CA MET A 1 -5.27 10.45 3.35
C MET A 1 -6.06 9.22 3.81
N MET A 2 -5.48 8.02 3.87
CA MET A 2 -6.21 6.81 4.30
C MET A 2 -6.75 6.83 5.74
N SER A 3 -6.03 7.41 6.71
CA SER A 3 -6.49 7.44 8.11
C SER A 3 -7.83 8.16 8.29
N ARG A 4 -8.12 9.19 7.49
CA ARG A 4 -9.41 9.89 7.52
C ARG A 4 -10.53 9.09 6.84
N GLN A 5 -10.23 8.39 5.75
CA GLN A 5 -11.20 7.50 5.07
C GLN A 5 -11.60 6.30 5.94
N MET A 6 -10.65 5.73 6.69
CA MET A 6 -10.92 4.60 7.59
C MET A 6 -11.78 4.97 8.80
N GLY A 7 -11.71 6.22 9.26
CA GLY A 7 -12.56 6.71 10.36
C GLY A 7 -14.05 6.85 10.00
N GLN A 8 -14.37 6.94 8.70
CA GLN A 8 -15.74 7.06 8.19
C GLN A 8 -16.22 5.80 7.46
N ALA A 9 -15.36 4.79 7.33
CA ALA A 9 -15.71 3.55 6.65
C ALA A 9 -16.75 2.74 7.45
N PRO A 10 -17.70 2.06 6.77
CA PRO A 10 -18.61 1.13 7.43
C PRO A 10 -17.84 0.09 8.26
N PRO A 11 -18.40 -0.39 9.39
CA PRO A 11 -17.73 -1.36 10.26
C PRO A 11 -17.23 -2.60 9.52
N GLU A 12 -17.98 -3.10 8.54
CA GLU A 12 -17.61 -4.31 7.79
C GLU A 12 -16.34 -4.10 6.96
N VAL A 13 -16.16 -2.89 6.41
CA VAL A 13 -14.96 -2.51 5.65
C VAL A 13 -13.76 -2.37 6.59
N ARG A 14 -13.97 -1.79 7.77
CA ARG A 14 -12.91 -1.64 8.77
C ARG A 14 -12.41 -2.99 9.28
N ASP A 15 -13.33 -3.90 9.54
CA ASP A 15 -13.01 -5.26 9.99
C ASP A 15 -12.27 -6.04 8.89
N ALA A 16 -12.68 -5.89 7.63
CA ALA A 16 -12.00 -6.51 6.49
C ALA A 16 -10.58 -5.96 6.27
N VAL A 17 -10.36 -4.65 6.45
CA VAL A 17 -9.02 -4.06 6.42
C VAL A 17 -8.16 -4.58 7.58
N ALA A 18 -8.73 -4.73 8.78
CA ALA A 18 -7.99 -5.22 9.94
C ALA A 18 -7.50 -6.67 9.77
N ARG A 19 -8.09 -7.45 8.85
CA ARG A 19 -7.65 -8.80 8.49
C ARG A 19 -6.54 -8.83 7.43
N VAL A 20 -6.24 -7.70 6.78
CA VAL A 20 -5.13 -7.61 5.83
C VAL A 20 -3.82 -7.55 6.60
N GLU A 21 -3.02 -8.61 6.49
CA GLU A 21 -1.68 -8.64 7.06
C GLU A 21 -0.72 -7.86 6.16
N VAL A 22 0.08 -6.96 6.78
CA VAL A 22 1.17 -6.25 6.09
C VAL A 22 2.49 -6.77 6.62
N VAL A 23 3.26 -7.40 5.74
CA VAL A 23 4.61 -7.90 6.03
C VAL A 23 5.61 -6.96 5.41
N ILE A 24 6.50 -6.39 6.23
CA ILE A 24 7.63 -5.58 5.78
C ILE A 24 8.92 -6.33 6.09
N LYS A 25 9.62 -6.78 5.07
CA LYS A 25 10.96 -7.36 5.20
C LYS A 25 11.99 -6.28 4.90
N LYS A 26 12.82 -5.95 5.88
CA LYS A 26 13.91 -4.97 5.74
C LYS A 26 15.22 -5.67 5.41
N GLY A 27 15.92 -5.20 4.37
CA GLY A 27 17.29 -5.58 4.07
C GLY A 27 18.29 -4.46 4.40
N GLU A 28 19.53 -4.61 3.91
CA GLU A 28 20.61 -3.65 4.15
C GLU A 28 20.38 -2.33 3.40
N ARG A 29 19.89 -2.41 2.16
CA ARG A 29 19.63 -1.25 1.28
C ARG A 29 18.29 -1.33 0.54
N ASP A 30 17.44 -2.28 0.92
CA ASP A 30 16.14 -2.51 0.32
C ASP A 30 15.09 -2.81 1.40
N PHE A 31 13.85 -2.88 0.96
CA PHE A 31 12.77 -3.49 1.70
C PHE A 31 11.78 -4.11 0.72
N GLU A 32 11.04 -5.10 1.21
CA GLU A 32 9.93 -5.72 0.52
C GLU A 32 8.68 -5.52 1.36
N LEU A 33 7.59 -5.06 0.73
CA LEU A 33 6.29 -4.91 1.36
C LEU A 33 5.33 -5.88 0.68
N ARG A 34 4.68 -6.74 1.47
CA ARG A 34 3.63 -7.64 1.02
C ARG A 34 2.38 -7.41 1.83
N MET A 35 1.23 -7.35 1.15
CA MET A 35 -0.09 -7.26 1.78
C MET A 35 -0.85 -8.53 1.44
N SER A 36 -1.49 -9.16 2.43
CA SER A 36 -2.31 -10.35 2.18
C SER A 36 -3.59 -10.00 1.45
N HIS A 37 -4.24 -11.01 0.86
CA HIS A 37 -5.57 -10.82 0.31
C HIS A 37 -6.62 -10.58 1.40
N SER A 38 -7.64 -9.82 1.05
CA SER A 38 -8.87 -9.62 1.77
C SER A 38 -10.00 -10.44 1.13
N ASP A 39 -10.95 -10.84 1.97
CA ASP A 39 -12.23 -11.44 1.55
C ASP A 39 -13.23 -10.38 1.03
N SER A 40 -12.94 -9.09 1.23
CA SER A 40 -13.75 -7.98 0.74
C SER A 40 -13.22 -7.45 -0.58
N SER A 41 -14.01 -7.56 -1.65
CA SER A 41 -13.68 -7.01 -2.98
C SER A 41 -13.37 -5.52 -2.94
N LYS A 42 -14.05 -4.77 -2.06
CA LYS A 42 -13.79 -3.35 -1.84
C LYS A 42 -12.42 -3.10 -1.21
N VAL A 43 -12.01 -3.92 -0.25
CA VAL A 43 -10.69 -3.79 0.40
C VAL A 43 -9.57 -4.23 -0.53
N GLU A 44 -9.79 -5.26 -1.35
CA GLU A 44 -8.86 -5.65 -2.42
C GLU A 44 -8.60 -4.48 -3.38
N GLU A 45 -9.67 -3.84 -3.87
CA GLU A 45 -9.57 -2.68 -4.77
C GLU A 45 -8.86 -1.51 -4.09
N MET A 46 -9.21 -1.19 -2.85
CA MET A 46 -8.52 -0.16 -2.06
C MET A 46 -7.03 -0.46 -1.88
N THR A 47 -6.67 -1.73 -1.66
CA THR A 47 -5.28 -2.16 -1.47
C THR A 47 -4.48 -1.99 -2.76
N LYS A 48 -5.03 -2.40 -3.91
CA LYS A 48 -4.41 -2.19 -5.23
C LYS A 48 -4.16 -0.72 -5.51
N GLN A 49 -5.17 0.13 -5.35
CA GLN A 49 -5.04 1.57 -5.55
C GLN A 49 -4.01 2.21 -4.59
N SER A 50 -3.90 1.68 -3.37
CA SER A 50 -2.91 2.15 -2.40
C SER A 50 -1.49 1.79 -2.81
N ILE A 51 -1.27 0.56 -3.31
CA ILE A 51 0.02 0.12 -3.84
C ILE A 51 0.43 0.99 -5.02
N GLU A 52 -0.45 1.20 -5.99
CA GLU A 52 -0.20 2.09 -7.15
C GLU A 52 0.17 3.51 -6.69
N SER A 53 -0.60 4.08 -5.77
CA SER A 53 -0.35 5.42 -5.22
C SER A 53 1.00 5.51 -4.51
N TRP A 54 1.42 4.48 -3.78
CA TRP A 54 2.71 4.44 -3.09
C TRP A 54 3.87 4.26 -4.07
N VAL A 55 3.73 3.41 -5.08
CA VAL A 55 4.73 3.25 -6.16
C VAL A 55 4.95 4.58 -6.86
N ASP A 56 3.89 5.30 -7.20
CA ASP A 56 3.96 6.63 -7.81
C ASP A 56 4.66 7.65 -6.91
N LEU A 57 4.27 7.71 -5.63
CA LEU A 57 4.85 8.64 -4.66
C LEU A 57 6.34 8.37 -4.43
N LEU A 58 6.73 7.10 -4.26
CA LEU A 58 8.12 6.70 -4.09
C LEU A 58 8.94 7.02 -5.34
N SER A 59 8.41 6.68 -6.52
CA SER A 59 9.06 6.96 -7.80
C SER A 59 9.35 8.45 -7.97
N ARG A 60 8.34 9.30 -7.75
CA ARG A 60 8.51 10.76 -7.84
C ARG A 60 9.49 11.28 -6.79
N GLY A 61 9.42 10.77 -5.56
CA GLY A 61 10.34 11.15 -4.48
C GLY A 61 11.80 10.87 -4.82
N PHE A 62 12.10 9.66 -5.31
CA PHE A 62 13.45 9.28 -5.72
C PHE A 62 13.94 10.02 -6.97
N GLN A 63 13.06 10.28 -7.95
CA GLN A 63 13.41 11.08 -9.11
C GLN A 63 13.74 12.52 -8.75
N ALA A 64 12.99 13.13 -7.82
CA ALA A 64 13.18 14.52 -7.41
C ALA A 64 14.56 14.79 -6.77
N VAL A 65 15.18 13.76 -6.17
CA VAL A 65 16.53 13.84 -5.60
C VAL A 65 17.61 13.26 -6.54
N GLY A 66 17.26 12.94 -7.79
CA GLY A 66 18.20 12.57 -8.85
C GLY A 66 18.51 11.08 -8.98
N TYR A 67 17.80 10.19 -8.27
CA TYR A 67 17.97 8.74 -8.46
C TYR A 67 17.31 8.27 -9.75
N LYS A 68 17.90 7.24 -10.37
CA LYS A 68 17.28 6.49 -11.46
C LYS A 68 16.30 5.48 -10.87
N VAL A 69 15.04 5.55 -11.28
CA VAL A 69 13.98 4.65 -10.82
C VAL A 69 13.68 3.63 -11.92
N LYS A 70 13.53 2.36 -11.53
CA LYS A 70 13.03 1.28 -12.38
C LYS A 70 11.90 0.59 -11.63
N ILE A 71 10.78 0.39 -12.32
CA ILE A 71 9.58 -0.28 -11.79
C ILE A 71 9.43 -1.59 -12.59
N TYR A 72 9.11 -2.67 -11.88
CA TYR A 72 8.89 -4.00 -12.44
C TYR A 72 7.57 -4.54 -11.88
N GLU A 73 6.84 -5.31 -12.69
CA GLU A 73 5.56 -5.96 -12.34
C GLU A 73 5.74 -7.45 -12.13
#